data_AF-A0A482VND5-F1
#
_entry.id   AF-A0A482VND5-F1
#
_cell.length_a   1.000
_cell.length_b   1.000
_cell.length_c   1.000
_cell.angle_alpha   90.00
_cell.angle_beta   90.00
_cell.angle_gamma   90.00
#
_symmetry.space_group_name_H-M   'P 1'
#
loop_
_entity.id
_entity.type
_entity.pdbx_description
1 polymer ?
#
loop_
_entity_poly.entity_id
_entity_poly.type
_entity_poly.pdbx_seq_one_letter_code
_entity_poly.pdbx_strand_id
1 'polypeptide(L)'
;TSADVKICKSGIQCLPSDEFENENTTTSEWDNFMEELEISTFFPYAYNCSSNASQSVVLDSDFIWDLRFVTYNERLNKEEKTLNDCYCEHTDCKSAEFRECMASARRAMTEEITFTLWMPKIVSELMRLAQEC
;
A
#
# COMPACT_ATOMS: atom_id res chain seq x y z
N THR A 1 -8.55 13.35 2.01
CA THR A 1 -7.28 13.76 2.63
C THR A 1 -6.19 13.05 1.86
N SER A 2 -5.27 13.78 1.22
CA SER A 2 -4.14 13.15 0.53
C SER A 2 -3.31 12.38 1.56
N ALA A 3 -3.09 11.09 1.34
CA ALA A 3 -2.20 10.31 2.18
C ALA A 3 -0.78 10.84 1.98
N ASP A 4 -0.27 11.59 2.97
CA ASP A 4 1.13 12.00 3.01
C ASP A 4 1.98 10.74 3.14
N VAL A 5 2.81 10.46 2.13
CA VAL A 5 3.76 9.34 2.16
C VAL A 5 4.82 9.67 3.22
N LYS A 6 4.70 9.08 4.42
CA LYS A 6 5.71 9.22 5.47
C LYS A 6 6.82 8.20 5.25
N ILE A 7 7.89 8.65 4.62
CA ILE A 7 9.12 7.89 4.40
C ILE A 7 10.34 8.77 4.76
N CYS A 8 11.29 8.16 5.48
CA CYS A 8 12.51 8.71 6.10
C CYS A 8 12.35 9.99 6.96
N LYS A 9 12.99 10.01 8.15
CA LYS A 9 12.96 11.11 9.14
C LYS A 9 13.48 12.48 8.63
N SER A 10 13.88 12.59 7.37
CA SER A 10 14.63 13.69 6.78
C SER A 10 13.84 14.43 5.71
N GLY A 11 12.71 15.04 6.06
CA GLY A 11 12.20 16.28 5.43
C GLY A 11 11.98 16.37 3.91
N ILE A 12 12.14 15.30 3.12
CA ILE A 12 11.92 15.32 1.67
C ILE A 12 10.49 14.87 1.40
N GLN A 13 9.67 15.79 0.90
CA GLN A 13 8.30 15.53 0.48
C GLN A 13 8.29 15.34 -1.04
N CYS A 14 8.42 14.10 -1.49
CA CYS A 14 8.09 13.75 -2.87
C CYS A 14 6.58 13.48 -2.96
N LEU A 15 5.94 14.00 -4.01
CA LEU A 15 4.56 13.65 -4.34
C LEU A 15 4.55 12.50 -5.35
N PRO A 16 3.48 11.69 -5.40
CA PRO A 16 3.34 10.65 -6.41
C PRO A 16 3.53 11.17 -7.85
N SER A 17 3.14 12.43 -8.12
CA SER A 17 3.35 13.09 -9.42
C SER A 17 4.81 13.28 -9.80
N ASP A 18 5.73 13.36 -8.84
CA ASP A 18 7.17 13.56 -9.10
C ASP A 18 7.82 12.28 -9.66
N GLU A 19 7.26 11.11 -9.34
CA GLU A 19 7.71 9.77 -9.75
C GLU A 19 7.61 9.49 -11.26
N PHE A 20 7.01 10.41 -12.03
CA PHE A 20 6.68 10.21 -13.44
C PHE A 20 7.14 11.37 -14.31
N GLU A 21 7.47 11.08 -15.57
CA GLU A 21 8.05 12.05 -16.50
C GLU A 21 7.04 13.04 -17.10
N ASN A 22 5.76 12.66 -17.21
CA ASN A 22 4.71 13.52 -17.76
C ASN A 22 3.39 13.42 -16.96
N GLU A 23 2.78 14.58 -16.66
CA GLU A 23 1.46 14.71 -16.00
C GLU A 23 0.28 14.12 -16.80
N ASN A 24 0.49 13.70 -18.05
CA ASN A 24 -0.55 13.06 -18.89
C ASN A 24 -0.41 11.52 -19.00
N THR A 25 0.70 10.92 -18.55
CA THR A 25 0.92 9.46 -18.47
C THR A 25 0.95 8.94 -17.01
N THR A 26 0.97 9.88 -16.06
CA THR A 26 1.12 9.76 -14.59
C THR A 26 0.00 8.99 -13.91
N THR A 27 -1.24 9.20 -14.32
CA THR A 27 -2.38 8.55 -13.67
C THR A 27 -2.47 7.09 -14.05
N SER A 28 -2.23 6.70 -15.30
CA SER A 28 -2.42 5.30 -15.70
C SER A 28 -1.51 4.30 -15.01
N GLU A 29 -0.20 4.54 -14.89
CA GLU A 29 0.69 3.57 -14.23
C GLU A 29 0.43 3.49 -12.72
N TRP A 30 0.21 4.65 -12.09
CA TRP A 30 -0.14 4.72 -10.68
C TRP A 30 -1.51 4.09 -10.39
N ASP A 31 -2.52 4.44 -11.19
CA ASP A 31 -3.88 3.92 -11.06
C ASP A 31 -3.89 2.41 -11.32
N ASN A 32 -3.18 1.91 -12.32
CA ASN A 32 -3.06 0.46 -12.56
C ASN A 32 -2.39 -0.24 -11.37
N PHE A 33 -1.33 0.33 -10.81
CA PHE A 33 -0.67 -0.22 -9.62
C PHE A 33 -1.61 -0.21 -8.40
N MET A 34 -2.34 0.88 -8.18
CA MET A 34 -3.32 1.00 -7.10
C MET A 34 -4.52 0.09 -7.32
N GLU A 35 -4.94 -0.14 -8.56
CA GLU A 35 -6.00 -1.08 -8.94
C GLU A 35 -5.56 -2.53 -8.71
N GLU A 36 -4.33 -2.91 -9.07
CA GLU A 36 -3.79 -4.24 -8.80
C GLU A 36 -3.61 -4.49 -7.30
N LEU A 37 -3.14 -3.49 -6.56
CA LEU A 37 -3.12 -3.49 -5.10
C LEU A 37 -4.54 -3.66 -4.54
N GLU A 38 -5.50 -2.92 -5.09
CA GLU A 38 -6.90 -3.01 -4.69
C GLU A 38 -7.48 -4.39 -4.97
N ILE A 39 -7.37 -4.93 -6.18
CA ILE A 39 -7.89 -6.26 -6.53
C ILE A 39 -7.27 -7.34 -5.64
N SER A 40 -5.98 -7.22 -5.35
CA SER A 40 -5.28 -8.22 -4.54
C SER A 40 -5.60 -8.12 -3.05
N THR A 41 -5.95 -6.92 -2.57
CA THR A 41 -6.22 -6.68 -1.15
C THR A 41 -7.71 -6.62 -0.82
N PHE A 42 -8.59 -6.33 -1.79
CA PHE A 42 -10.01 -6.08 -1.57
C PHE A 42 -10.84 -7.33 -1.81
N PHE A 43 -11.25 -7.94 -0.70
CA PHE A 43 -12.28 -8.96 -0.64
C PHE A 43 -13.38 -8.44 0.29
N PRO A 44 -14.65 -8.89 0.17
CA PRO A 44 -15.64 -8.64 1.21
C PRO A 44 -15.22 -9.36 2.50
N TYR A 45 -14.43 -8.67 3.32
CA TYR A 45 -14.00 -9.14 4.63
C TYR A 45 -15.10 -8.88 5.63
N ALA A 46 -15.91 -9.90 5.87
CA ALA A 46 -16.97 -9.89 6.85
C ALA A 46 -16.78 -11.02 7.86
N TYR A 47 -17.12 -10.76 9.11
CA TYR A 47 -17.13 -11.77 10.16
C TYR A 47 -18.35 -11.57 11.06
N ASN A 48 -18.91 -12.66 11.58
CA ASN A 48 -20.09 -12.57 12.43
C ASN A 48 -19.72 -12.13 13.85
N CYS A 49 -20.59 -11.34 14.47
CA CYS A 49 -20.40 -10.90 15.84
C CYS A 49 -20.46 -12.06 16.84
N SER A 50 -19.65 -11.99 17.89
CA SER A 50 -19.54 -13.03 18.90
C SER A 50 -20.77 -13.05 19.80
N SER A 51 -21.37 -11.87 20.06
CA SER A 51 -22.60 -11.79 20.84
C SER A 51 -23.87 -12.17 20.05
N ASN A 52 -23.84 -12.03 18.72
CA ASN A 52 -24.99 -12.29 17.85
C ASN A 52 -24.58 -12.66 16.41
N ALA A 53 -24.71 -13.94 16.05
CA ALA A 53 -24.35 -14.45 14.72
C ALA A 53 -25.24 -13.94 13.56
N SER A 54 -26.35 -13.24 13.83
CA SER A 54 -27.16 -12.58 12.80
C SER A 54 -26.65 -11.20 12.40
N GLN A 55 -25.65 -10.68 13.12
CA GLN A 55 -24.95 -9.44 12.80
C GLN A 55 -23.55 -9.77 12.31
N SER A 56 -23.05 -8.95 11.38
CA SER A 56 -21.70 -9.07 10.85
C SER A 56 -20.99 -7.73 10.95
N VAL A 57 -19.71 -7.80 11.31
CA VAL A 57 -18.77 -6.69 11.16
C VAL A 57 -18.13 -6.78 9.77
N VAL A 58 -17.90 -5.61 9.18
CA VAL A 58 -17.18 -5.45 7.91
C VAL A 58 -16.04 -4.49 8.18
N LEU A 59 -14.87 -4.73 7.57
CA LEU A 59 -13.76 -3.80 7.69
C LEU A 59 -14.05 -2.47 7.00
N ASP A 60 -13.62 -1.39 7.66
CA ASP A 60 -13.65 -0.03 7.12
C ASP A 60 -12.68 0.08 5.92
N SER A 61 -13.09 0.83 4.89
CA SER A 61 -12.25 1.19 3.76
C SER A 61 -10.96 1.87 4.18
N ASP A 62 -10.98 2.67 5.26
CA ASP A 62 -9.79 3.38 5.74
C ASP A 62 -8.74 2.42 6.29
N PHE A 63 -9.15 1.36 7.00
CA PHE A 63 -8.23 0.33 7.50
C PHE A 63 -7.58 -0.45 6.35
N ILE A 64 -8.37 -0.80 5.33
CA ILE A 64 -7.86 -1.46 4.13
C ILE A 64 -6.88 -0.55 3.39
N TRP A 65 -7.17 0.75 3.33
CA TRP A 65 -6.29 1.74 2.74
C TRP A 65 -4.95 1.83 3.47
N ASP A 66 -4.96 1.92 4.80
CA ASP A 66 -3.74 1.94 5.61
C ASP A 66 -2.92 0.65 5.47
N LEU A 67 -3.59 -0.51 5.38
CA LEU A 67 -2.94 -1.79 5.11
C LEU A 67 -2.24 -1.83 3.76
N ARG A 68 -2.83 -1.20 2.73
CA ARG A 68 -2.18 -1.04 1.42
C ARG A 68 -0.89 -0.23 1.57
N PHE A 69 -0.87 0.83 2.37
CA PHE A 69 0.36 1.60 2.65
C PHE A 69 1.40 0.86 3.48
N VAL A 70 0.97 0.01 4.42
CA VAL A 70 1.92 -0.82 5.18
C VAL A 70 2.54 -1.86 4.26
N THR A 71 1.73 -2.50 3.41
CA THR A 71 2.20 -3.42 2.36
C THR A 71 3.08 -2.68 1.34
N TYR A 72 2.77 -1.42 1.05
CA TYR A 72 3.55 -0.55 0.17
C TYR A 72 5.01 -0.37 0.67
N ASN A 73 5.22 -0.47 1.98
CA ASN A 73 6.51 -0.25 2.61
C ASN A 73 7.23 -1.55 3.05
N GLU A 74 6.55 -2.69 3.04
CA GLU A 74 7.07 -3.97 3.53
C GLU A 74 7.26 -4.98 2.37
N ARG A 75 8.51 -5.23 1.96
CA ARG A 75 8.88 -6.27 0.96
C ARG A 75 9.14 -7.62 1.61
N LEU A 76 8.81 -8.70 0.90
CA LEU A 76 9.18 -10.07 1.29
C LEU A 76 10.59 -10.41 0.82
N ASN A 77 10.99 -9.99 -0.39
CA ASN A 77 12.34 -10.15 -0.90
C ASN A 77 13.10 -8.81 -0.88
N LYS A 78 14.28 -8.79 -0.23
CA LYS A 78 15.11 -7.60 -0.03
C LYS A 78 16.25 -7.46 -1.03
N GLU A 79 16.30 -8.32 -2.04
CA GLU A 79 17.32 -8.22 -3.11
C GLU A 79 17.08 -6.98 -3.99
N GLU A 80 15.84 -6.49 -4.07
CA GLU A 80 15.51 -5.22 -4.70
C GLU A 80 15.22 -4.13 -3.66
N LYS A 81 15.39 -2.87 -4.08
CA LYS A 81 15.10 -1.70 -3.26
C LYS A 81 13.60 -1.60 -2.96
N THR A 82 13.27 -1.17 -1.74
CA THR A 82 11.91 -0.78 -1.38
C THR A 82 11.60 0.63 -1.91
N LEU A 83 10.32 1.00 -1.98
CA LEU A 83 9.94 2.39 -2.27
C LEU A 83 10.54 3.35 -1.24
N ASN A 84 10.61 2.91 0.04
CA ASN A 84 11.27 3.67 1.09
C ASN A 84 12.76 3.91 0.78
N ASP A 85 13.49 2.89 0.34
CA ASP A 85 14.90 3.05 -0.05
C ASP A 85 15.04 4.06 -1.20
N CYS A 86 14.15 4.02 -2.20
CA CYS A 86 14.14 4.98 -3.30
C CYS A 86 13.95 6.43 -2.83
N TYR A 87 12.99 6.70 -1.95
CA TYR A 87 12.83 8.05 -1.40
C TYR A 87 13.97 8.48 -0.47
N CYS A 88 14.63 7.54 0.22
CA CYS A 88 15.73 7.87 1.12
C CYS A 88 17.08 8.09 0.39
N GLU A 89 17.30 7.43 -0.75
CA GLU A 89 18.55 7.50 -1.50
C GLU A 89 18.59 8.64 -2.52
N HIS A 90 17.43 9.19 -2.90
CA HIS A 90 17.32 10.23 -3.91
C HIS A 90 16.70 11.50 -3.34
N THR A 91 17.44 12.61 -3.43
CA THR A 91 16.97 13.91 -2.91
C THR A 91 16.23 14.76 -3.93
N ASP A 92 16.37 14.43 -5.22
CA ASP A 92 15.65 15.05 -6.33
C ASP A 92 14.56 14.10 -6.81
N CYS A 93 13.32 14.35 -6.38
CA CYS A 93 12.16 13.55 -6.73
C CYS A 93 11.84 13.58 -8.23
N LYS A 94 12.49 14.41 -9.04
CA LYS A 94 12.26 14.51 -10.49
C LYS A 94 13.41 13.93 -11.32
N SER A 95 14.44 13.38 -10.66
CA SER A 95 15.59 12.80 -11.35
C SER A 95 15.20 11.49 -12.06
N ALA A 96 15.91 11.16 -13.14
CA ALA A 96 15.69 9.92 -13.87
C ALA A 96 15.99 8.70 -12.98
N GLU A 97 17.03 8.78 -12.14
CA GLU A 97 17.44 7.72 -11.22
C GLU A 97 16.38 7.45 -10.15
N PHE A 98 15.75 8.50 -9.61
CA PHE A 98 14.65 8.34 -8.66
C PHE A 98 13.47 7.62 -9.32
N ARG A 99 13.06 8.06 -10.51
CA ARG A 99 11.93 7.47 -11.24
C ARG A 99 12.18 6.01 -11.61
N GLU A 100 13.40 5.68 -12.04
CA GLU A 100 13.79 4.30 -12.34
C GLU A 100 13.76 3.42 -11.07
N CYS A 101 14.25 3.95 -9.95
CA CYS A 101 14.16 3.26 -8.66
C CYS A 101 12.71 2.98 -8.27
N MET A 102 11.85 4.00 -8.32
CA MET A 102 10.43 3.88 -7.98
C MET A 102 9.71 2.91 -8.92
N ALA A 103 9.99 2.94 -10.22
CA ALA A 103 9.43 2.01 -11.19
C ALA A 103 9.84 0.55 -10.92
N SER A 104 11.12 0.31 -10.62
CA SER A 104 11.61 -1.04 -10.24
C SER A 104 10.94 -1.52 -8.96
N ALA A 105 10.91 -0.67 -7.93
CA ALA A 105 10.32 -1.01 -6.65
C ALA A 105 8.82 -1.32 -6.77
N ARG A 106 8.05 -0.53 -7.55
CA ARG A 106 6.64 -0.81 -7.84
C ARG A 106 6.45 -2.15 -8.54
N ARG A 107 7.26 -2.45 -9.57
CA ARG A 107 7.16 -3.71 -10.31
C ARG A 107 7.36 -4.92 -9.39
N ALA A 108 8.46 -4.94 -8.66
CA ALA A 108 8.74 -6.10 -7.83
C ALA A 108 7.84 -6.16 -6.59
N MET A 109 7.24 -5.04 -6.17
CA MET A 109 6.11 -5.09 -5.24
C MET A 109 4.89 -5.74 -5.86
N THR A 110 4.47 -5.33 -7.06
CA THR A 110 3.37 -5.98 -7.78
C THR A 110 3.56 -7.49 -7.88
N GLU A 111 4.77 -7.95 -8.17
CA GLU A 111 5.10 -9.38 -8.24
C GLU A 111 5.04 -10.08 -6.86
N GLU A 112 5.27 -9.34 -5.77
CA GLU A 112 5.28 -9.84 -4.39
C GLU A 112 3.95 -9.62 -3.64
N ILE A 113 2.98 -8.91 -4.22
CA ILE A 113 1.64 -8.72 -3.67
C ILE A 113 1.01 -10.12 -3.53
N THR A 114 1.08 -10.67 -2.31
CA THR A 114 0.50 -11.96 -1.96
C THR A 114 -0.26 -11.87 -0.64
N PHE A 115 -1.37 -12.62 -0.54
CA PHE A 115 -2.24 -12.66 0.65
C PHE A 115 -1.47 -12.85 1.98
N THR A 116 -0.29 -13.47 1.95
CA THR A 116 0.58 -13.72 3.10
C THR A 116 0.92 -12.46 3.91
N LEU A 117 1.08 -11.29 3.28
CA LEU A 117 1.52 -10.07 3.95
C LEU A 117 0.41 -9.36 4.76
N TRP A 118 -0.78 -9.22 4.18
CA TRP A 118 -1.86 -8.42 4.77
C TRP A 118 -3.00 -9.24 5.38
N MET A 119 -3.22 -10.48 4.92
CA MET A 119 -4.33 -11.31 5.39
C MET A 119 -4.29 -11.57 6.90
N PRO A 120 -3.13 -11.83 7.55
CA PRO A 120 -3.08 -11.96 9.01
C PRO A 120 -3.55 -10.71 9.75
N LYS A 121 -3.21 -9.51 9.24
CA LYS A 121 -3.61 -8.23 9.84
C LYS A 121 -5.12 -8.00 9.69
N ILE A 122 -5.67 -8.32 8.51
CA ILE A 122 -7.12 -8.28 8.25
C ILE A 122 -7.89 -9.25 9.15
N VAL A 123 -7.45 -10.50 9.26
CA VAL A 123 -8.11 -11.50 10.12
C VAL A 123 -8.06 -11.05 11.58
N SER A 124 -6.92 -10.56 12.04
CA SER A 124 -6.77 -10.06 13.41
C SER A 124 -7.74 -8.93 13.71
N GLU A 125 -7.90 -7.97 12.80
CA GLU A 125 -8.80 -6.83 13.00
C GLU A 125 -10.28 -7.24 12.93
N LEU A 126 -10.65 -8.10 11.98
CA LEU A 126 -11.99 -8.67 11.92
C LEU A 126 -12.35 -9.42 13.20
N MET A 127 -11.45 -10.24 13.72
CA MET A 127 -11.68 -11.00 14.96
C MET A 127 -11.84 -10.06 16.16
N ARG A 128 -11.05 -8.98 16.23
CA ARG A 128 -11.18 -7.96 17.28
C ARG A 128 -12.55 -7.29 17.22
N LEU A 129 -12.94 -6.77 16.06
CA LEU A 129 -14.25 -6.13 15.86
C LEU A 129 -15.41 -7.09 16.14
N ALA A 130 -15.28 -8.35 15.73
CA ALA A 130 -16.27 -9.39 15.97
C ALA A 130 -16.35 -9.84 17.43
N GLN A 131 -15.37 -9.54 18.29
CA GLN A 131 -15.46 -9.78 19.73
C GLN A 131 -16.04 -8.57 20.48
N GLU A 132 -15.81 -7.38 19.96
CA GLU A 132 -16.37 -6.12 20.47
C GLU A 132 -17.83 -5.91 20.07
N CYS A 133 -18.24 -6.60 19.00
CA CYS A 133 -19.61 -6.91 18.64
C CYS A 133 -20.02 -8.29 19.21
#